data_AF-A5PB81-F1
#
_entry.id   AF-A5PB81-F1
#
_cell.length_a   1.000
_cell.length_b   1.000
_cell.length_c   1.000
_cell.angle_alpha   90.00
_cell.angle_beta   90.00
_cell.angle_gamma   90.00
#
_symmetry.space_group_name_H-M   'P 1'
#
loop_
_entity.id
_entity.type
_entity.pdbx_description
1 polymer ?
#
loop_
_entity_poly.entity_id
_entity_poly.type
_entity_poly.pdbx_seq_one_letter_code
_entity_poly.pdbx_strand_id
1 'polypeptide(L)' 'MYNRQFFSTTLGKAALASIAMMTAFVALSSQIAVTTPMPALAAIQQMEIA' A
#
# COMPACT_ATOMS: atom_id res chain seq x y z
N MET A 1 23.33 -13.09 -14.60
CA MET A 1 22.64 -11.80 -14.83
C MET A 1 22.41 -10.99 -13.55
N TYR A 2 22.92 -11.39 -12.39
CA TYR A 2 22.87 -10.56 -11.18
C TYR A 2 24.26 -9.93 -10.95
N ASN A 3 24.50 -8.76 -11.54
CA ASN A 3 25.77 -8.07 -11.33
C ASN A 3 25.65 -7.15 -10.11
N ARG A 4 26.17 -7.61 -8.95
CA ARG A 4 26.18 -6.81 -7.71
C ARG A 4 26.89 -5.47 -7.87
N GLN A 5 27.77 -5.37 -8.86
CA GLN A 5 28.49 -4.15 -9.20
C GLN A 5 27.56 -3.04 -9.72
N PHE A 6 26.40 -3.39 -10.30
CA PHE A 6 25.38 -2.42 -10.73
C PHE A 6 24.90 -1.55 -9.56
N PHE A 7 24.71 -2.15 -8.37
CA PHE A 7 24.28 -1.43 -7.17
C PHE A 7 25.34 -0.47 -6.61
N SER A 8 26.60 -0.58 -7.05
CA SER A 8 27.66 0.37 -6.70
C SER A 8 27.61 1.64 -7.55
N THR A 9 26.94 1.61 -8.71
CA THR A 9 26.79 2.77 -9.60
C THR A 9 25.79 3.77 -9.02
N THR A 10 25.87 5.04 -9.43
CA THR A 10 24.92 6.09 -9.01
C THR A 10 23.48 5.70 -9.34
N LEU A 11 23.25 5.10 -10.52
CA LEU A 11 21.92 4.63 -10.93
C LEU A 11 21.43 3.48 -10.04
N GLY A 12 22.28 2.50 -9.75
CA GLY A 12 21.94 1.39 -8.87
C GLY A 12 21.67 1.83 -7.42
N LYS A 13 22.42 2.83 -6.92
CA LYS A 13 22.17 3.44 -5.61
C LYS A 13 20.84 4.20 -5.57
N ALA A 14 20.52 4.96 -6.62
CA ALA A 14 19.24 5.66 -6.73
C ALA A 14 18.05 4.66 -6.77
N ALA A 15 18.21 3.56 -7.52
CA ALA A 15 17.22 2.49 -7.57
C ALA A 15 17.03 1.84 -6.18
N LEU A 16 18.12 1.52 -5.47
CA LEU A 16 18.03 0.98 -4.11
C LEU A 16 17.38 1.96 -3.13
N ALA A 17 17.70 3.26 -3.22
CA ALA A 17 17.08 4.29 -2.38
C ALA A 17 15.57 4.38 -2.62
N SER A 18 15.12 4.30 -3.87
CA SER A 18 13.70 4.28 -4.22
C SER A 18 12.98 3.04 -3.68
N ILE A 19 13.57 1.86 -3.84
CA ILE A 19 13.02 0.62 -3.27
C ILE A 19 12.96 0.71 -1.75
N ALA A 20 14.03 1.19 -1.11
CA ALA A 20 14.08 1.36 0.35
C ALA A 20 12.97 2.31 0.83
N MET A 21 12.81 3.47 0.18
CA MET A 21 11.70 4.41 0.46
C MET A 21 10.34 3.76 0.33
N MET A 22 10.10 3.01 -0.76
CA MET A 22 8.83 2.32 -0.98
C MET A 22 8.56 1.27 0.11
N THR A 23 9.57 0.47 0.48
CA THR A 23 9.43 -0.52 1.54
C THR A 23 9.19 0.11 2.91
N ALA A 24 9.87 1.22 3.21
CA ALA A 24 9.66 1.96 4.45
C ALA A 24 8.24 2.56 4.50
N PHE A 25 7.77 3.14 3.40
CA PHE A 25 6.42 3.66 3.28
C PHE A 25 5.37 2.55 3.48
N VAL A 26 5.53 1.40 2.82
CA VAL A 26 4.59 0.27 2.94
C VAL A 26 4.59 -0.29 4.35
N ALA A 27 5.76 -0.48 4.97
CA ALA A 27 5.86 -0.99 6.33
C ALA A 27 5.19 -0.02 7.34
N LEU A 28 5.41 1.28 7.18
CA LEU A 28 4.77 2.31 8.01
C LEU A 28 3.26 2.38 7.76
N SER A 29 2.84 2.33 6.49
CA SER A 29 1.43 2.39 6.07
C SER A 29 0.65 1.13 6.49
N SER A 30 1.30 -0.03 6.57
CA SER A 30 0.66 -1.27 7.04
C SER A 30 0.23 -1.22 8.52
N GLN A 31 0.72 -0.23 9.29
CA GLN A 31 0.22 0.04 10.63
C GLN A 31 -1.09 0.84 10.64
N ILE A 32 -1.48 1.42 9.49
CA ILE A 32 -2.82 1.97 9.32
C ILE A 32 -3.73 0.76 9.21
N ALA A 33 -4.39 0.42 10.32
CA ALA A 33 -5.45 -0.56 10.31
C ALA A 33 -6.42 -0.16 9.21
N VAL A 34 -6.51 -0.97 8.15
CA VAL A 34 -7.62 -0.93 7.22
C VAL A 34 -8.83 -1.27 8.07
N THR A 35 -9.49 -0.24 8.60
CA THR A 35 -10.81 -0.40 9.18
C THR A 35 -11.62 -0.97 8.04
N THR A 36 -11.98 -2.26 8.17
CA THR A 36 -12.92 -2.90 7.25
C THR A 36 -14.05 -1.91 7.05
N PRO A 37 -14.38 -1.49 5.81
CA PRO A 37 -15.47 -0.57 5.60
C PRO A 37 -16.69 -1.22 6.25
N MET A 38 -17.16 -0.63 7.35
CA MET A 38 -18.38 -1.08 8.00
C MET A 38 -19.43 -0.98 6.90
N PRO A 39 -20.05 -2.10 6.48
CA PRO A 39 -21.09 -2.03 5.47
C PRO A 39 -22.10 -1.02 6.01
N ALA A 40 -22.28 0.08 5.30
CA ALA A 40 -23.41 0.95 5.57
C ALA A 40 -24.62 0.05 5.37
N LEU A 41 -25.20 -0.41 6.48
CA LEU A 41 -26.52 -1.00 6.48
C LEU A 41 -27.39 0.09 5.87
N ALA A 42 -27.61 -0.01 4.56
CA ALA A 42 -28.62 0.78 3.91
C ALA A 42 -29.87 0.50 4.73
N ALA A 43 -30.34 1.51 5.46
CA ALA A 43 -31.70 1.54 5.94
C ALA A 43 -32.56 1.63 4.68
N ILE A 44 -32.64 0.52 3.95
CA ILE A 44 -33.78 0.19 3.11
C ILE A 44 -34.92 0.06 4.10
N GLN A 45 -35.47 1.23 4.44
CA GLN A 45 -36.81 1.38 4.92
C GLN A 45 -37.64 0.69 3.84
N GLN A 46 -37.97 -0.57 4.12
CA GLN A 46 -38.87 -1.38 3.34
C GLN A 46 -40.19 -0.60 3.36
N MET A 47 -40.35 0.26 2.37
CA MET A 47 -41.60 0.96 2.10
C MET A 47 -42.58 -0.16 1.75
N GLU A 48 -43.33 -0.55 2.77
CA GLU A 48 -44.49 -1.42 2.67
C GLU A 48 -45.44 -0.77 1.64
N ILE A 49 -45.49 -1.34 0.44
CA ILE A 49 -46.60 -1.13 -0.47
C ILE A 49 -47.70 -2.07 0.03
N ALA A 50 -48.64 -1.50 0.78
CA ALA A 50 -49.94 -2.04 1.12
C ALA A 50 -51.03 -1.13 0.55
#